data_AF-A0A7V4LDY8-F1
#
_entry.id   AF-A0A7V4LDY8-F1
#
_cell.length_a   1.000
_cell.length_b   1.000
_cell.length_c   1.000
_cell.angle_alpha   90.00
_cell.angle_beta   90.00
_cell.angle_gamma   90.00
#
_symmetry.space_group_name_H-M   'P 1'
#
loop_
_entity.id
_entity.type
_entity.pdbx_description
1 polymer ?
#
loop_
_entity_poly.entity_id
_entity_poly.type
_entity_poly.pdbx_seq_one_letter_code
_entity_poly.pdbx_strand_id
1 'polypeptide(L)' 'MEPQKTLVCTCENCGNEAEMIIKCEEVVLESTSKAATPPPSGKHTLVCTRCGNEADMIVDL' A
#
# COMPACT_ATOMS: atom_id res chain seq x y z
N MET A 1 9.88 -12.70 19.94
CA MET A 1 9.34 -11.98 18.77
C MET A 1 10.30 -12.26 17.63
N GLU A 2 9.90 -13.10 16.68
CA GLU A 2 10.71 -13.40 15.50
C GLU A 2 10.62 -12.22 14.51
N PRO A 3 11.71 -11.81 13.86
CA PRO A 3 11.69 -10.73 12.88
C PRO A 3 10.74 -11.07 11.72
N GLN A 4 9.84 -10.15 11.37
CA GLN A 4 8.97 -10.34 10.21
C GLN A 4 9.80 -10.10 8.96
N LYS A 5 10.00 -11.16 8.16
CA LYS A 5 10.66 -11.08 6.86
C LYS A 5 9.65 -10.69 5.80
N THR A 6 9.94 -9.65 5.04
CA THR A 6 9.12 -9.23 3.90
C THR A 6 9.98 -9.28 2.66
N LEU A 7 9.41 -9.80 1.57
CA LEU A 7 10.05 -9.76 0.26
C LEU A 7 9.58 -8.50 -0.46
N VAL A 8 10.51 -7.61 -0.81
CA VAL A 8 10.22 -6.41 -1.59
C VAL A 8 10.75 -6.61 -2.99
N CYS A 9 9.86 -6.58 -3.99
CA CYS A 9 10.23 -6.70 -5.39
C CYS A 9 10.08 -5.35 -6.09
N THR A 10 11.16 -4.91 -6.74
CA THR A 10 11.21 -3.72 -7.58
C THR A 10 11.28 -4.15 -9.04
N CYS A 11 10.45 -3.54 -9.87
CA CYS A 11 10.44 -3.76 -11.31
C CYS A 11 11.15 -2.60 -12.01
N GLU A 12 12.15 -2.93 -12.84
CA GLU A 12 12.82 -2.01 -13.75
C GLU A 12 12.32 -2.27 -15.19
N ASN A 13 12.17 -1.20 -15.98
CA ASN A 13 11.67 -1.23 -17.36
C ASN A 13 10.28 -1.88 -17.53
N CYS A 14 9.39 -1.74 -16.55
CA CYS A 14 8.03 -2.25 -16.66
C CYS A 14 7.28 -1.55 -17.81
N GLY A 15 6.69 -2.34 -18.72
CA GLY A 15 5.99 -1.85 -19.90
C GLY A 15 6.65 -2.21 -21.23
N ASN A 16 7.91 -2.65 -21.21
CA ASN A 16 8.52 -3.38 -22.31
C ASN A 16 8.93 -4.78 -21.83
N GLU A 17 8.18 -5.80 -22.24
CA GLU A 17 8.39 -7.19 -21.78
C GLU A 17 9.77 -7.73 -22.16
N ALA A 18 10.40 -7.22 -23.22
CA ALA A 18 11.72 -7.66 -23.66
C ALA A 18 12.86 -7.16 -22.77
N GLU A 19 12.65 -6.09 -22.01
CA GLU A 19 13.68 -5.42 -21.20
C GLU A 19 13.35 -5.40 -19.70
N MET A 20 12.25 -6.05 -19.32
CA MET A 20 11.73 -6.10 -17.96
C MET A 20 12.70 -6.86 -17.03
N ILE A 21 13.06 -6.23 -15.92
CA ILE A 21 13.91 -6.84 -14.89
C ILE A 21 13.19 -6.72 -13.55
N ILE A 22 12.95 -7.86 -12.89
CA ILE A 22 12.41 -7.90 -11.53
C ILE A 22 13.53 -8.21 -10.55
N LYS A 23 13.75 -7.33 -9.58
CA LYS A 23 14.71 -7.49 -8.48
C LYS A 23 13.95 -7.65 -7.18
N CYS A 24 14.14 -8.78 -6.48
CA CYS A 24 13.51 -9.03 -5.19
C CYS A 24 14.56 -9.12 -4.10
N GLU A 25 14.31 -8.44 -2.99
CA GLU A 25 15.20 -8.38 -1.83
C GLU A 25 14.41 -8.75 -0.56
N GLU A 26 15.03 -9.55 0.31
CA GLU A 26 14.47 -9.90 1.62
C GLU A 26 14.82 -8.80 2.62
N VAL A 27 13.81 -8.11 3.15
CA VAL A 27 13.97 -7.11 4.19
C VAL A 27 13.41 -7.62 5.52
N VAL A 28 14.16 -7.38 6.60
CA VAL A 28 13.70 -7.65 7.95
C VAL A 28 13.02 -6.38 8.47
N LEU A 29 11.70 -6.41 8.59
CA LEU A 29 10.96 -5.32 9.21
C LEU A 29 11.01 -5.51 10.72
N GLU A 30 11.80 -4.69 11.42
CA GLU A 30 11.57 -4.48 12.84
C GLU A 30 10.19 -3.88 13.02
N SER A 31 9.32 -4.61 13.71
CA SER A 31 7.95 -4.19 14.02
C SER A 31 7.96 -3.01 14.97
N THR A 32 8.27 -1.82 14.47
CA THR A 32 7.73 -0.59 15.06
C THR A 32 6.24 -0.64 14.82
N SER A 33 5.52 -1.12 15.82
CA SER A 33 4.08 -0.92 16.00
C SER A 33 3.80 0.58 16.04
N LYS A 34 3.79 1.24 14.88
CA LYS A 34 2.98 2.43 14.72
C LYS A 34 1.56 1.91 14.65
N ALA A 35 0.90 1.89 15.81
CA ALA A 35 -0.54 1.71 15.89
C ALA A 35 -1.18 2.76 14.99
N ALA A 36 -1.47 2.38 13.74
CA ALA A 36 -2.42 3.09 12.92
C ALA A 36 -3.74 2.92 13.65
N THR A 37 -4.23 3.99 14.27
CA THR A 37 -5.58 4.04 14.80
C THR A 37 -6.50 3.53 13.69
N PRO A 38 -7.27 2.45 13.90
CA PRO A 38 -8.15 1.95 12.85
C PRO A 38 -9.06 3.11 12.44
N PRO A 39 -9.24 3.35 11.13
CA PRO A 39 -10.21 4.35 10.69
C PRO A 39 -11.55 4.01 11.35
N PRO A 40 -12.29 5.00 11.87
CA PRO A 40 -13.62 4.74 12.42
C PRO A 40 -14.46 4.06 11.33
N SER A 41 -15.13 2.95 11.68
CA SER A 41 -16.08 2.32 10.76
C SER A 41 -17.20 3.32 10.46
N GLY A 42 -17.50 3.51 9.17
CA GLY A 42 -18.41 4.57 8.77
C GLY A 42 -18.42 4.85 7.28
N LYS A 43 -19.46 5.60 6.86
CA LYS A 43 -19.56 6.15 5.51
C LYS A 43 -18.84 7.49 5.48
N HIS A 44 -17.86 7.63 4.61
CA HIS A 44 -17.13 8.86 4.40
C HIS A 44 -17.29 9.32 2.96
N THR A 45 -17.78 10.54 2.77
CA THR A 45 -17.83 11.17 1.45
C THR A 45 -16.54 11.96 1.24
N LEU A 46 -15.80 11.63 0.18
CA LEU A 46 -14.55 12.29 -0.19
C LEU A 46 -14.72 12.97 -1.55
N VAL A 47 -14.28 14.22 -1.64
CA VAL A 47 -14.26 14.98 -2.90
C VAL A 47 -12.84 14.98 -3.45
N CYS A 48 -12.69 14.52 -4.69
CA CYS A 48 -11.41 14.55 -5.37
C CYS A 48 -11.02 16.01 -5.67
N THR A 49 -9.93 16.50 -5.08
CA THR A 49 -9.44 17.88 -5.31
C THR A 49 -8.94 18.13 -6.73
N ARG A 50 -8.79 17.08 -7.55
CA ARG A 50 -8.34 17.18 -8.96
C ARG A 50 -9.49 17.26 -9.96
N CYS A 51 -10.59 16.55 -9.74
CA CYS A 51 -11.71 16.51 -10.69
C CYS A 51 -13.05 16.99 -10.08
N GLY A 52 -13.11 17.27 -8.78
CA GLY A 52 -14.29 17.79 -8.10
C GLY A 52 -15.40 16.76 -7.83
N ASN A 53 -15.22 15.51 -8.24
CA ASN A 53 -16.21 14.47 -8.02
C ASN A 53 -16.20 13.96 -6.58
N GLU A 54 -17.39 13.77 -6.03
CA GLU A 54 -17.64 13.12 -4.75
C GLU A 54 -17.75 11.60 -4.90
N ALA A 55 -17.17 10.86 -3.97
CA ALA A 55 -17.28 9.41 -3.88
C ALA A 55 -17.48 8.99 -2.41
N ASP A 56 -18.45 8.10 -2.18
CA ASP A 56 -18.68 7.50 -0.88
C ASP A 56 -17.79 6.28 -0.67
N MET A 57 -17.05 6.26 0.44
CA MET A 57 -16.30 5.11 0.91
C MET A 57 -16.99 4.52 2.13
N ILE A 58 -17.24 3.21 2.09
CA ILE A 58 -17.73 2.44 3.22
C ILE A 58 -16.54 1.62 3.72
N VAL A 59 -16.12 1.87 4.95
CA VAL A 59 -15.07 1.10 5.61
C VAL A 59 -15.74 0.18 6.63
N ASP A 60 -15.70 -1.13 6.35
CA ASP A 60 -16.14 -2.19 7.26
C ASP A 60 -14.89 -2.85 7.87
N LEU A 61 -14.90 -3.07 9.19
CA LEU A 61 -13.73 -3.54 9.96
C LEU A 61 -13.81 -5.04 10.24
#